data_AF-A0A258HYJ5-F1
#
_entry.id   AF-A0A258HYJ5-F1
#
_cell.length_a   1.000
_cell.length_b   1.000
_cell.length_c   1.000
_cell.angle_alpha   90.00
_cell.angle_beta   90.00
_cell.angle_gamma   90.00
#
_symmetry.space_group_name_H-M   'P 1'
#
loop_
_entity.id
_entity.type
_entity.pdbx_description
1 polymer ?
#
loop_
_entity_poly.entity_id
_entity_poly.type
_entity_poly.pdbx_seq_one_letter_code
_entity_poly.pdbx_strand_id
1 'polypeptide(L)'
;TLLDAGAQVVAYDPEGMEAAAAILPGVTMVENTYDAIEGADAVVLVTEWDAFRALDFNRVKRLAKAPVIVDLRNVYDPAELRAAGFAYTSVGRP
;
A
#
# COMPACT_ATOMS: atom_id res chain seq x y z
N THR A 1 -8.25 15.02 3.14
CA THR A 1 -7.84 13.60 3.19
C THR A 1 -7.81 13.05 1.77
N LEU A 2 -7.34 11.82 1.51
CA LEU A 2 -7.47 11.20 0.19
C LEU A 2 -8.97 11.07 -0.21
N LEU A 3 -9.83 10.78 0.76
CA LEU A 3 -11.28 10.72 0.57
C LEU A 3 -11.86 12.08 0.15
N ASP A 4 -11.45 13.18 0.79
CA ASP A 4 -11.90 14.54 0.42
C ASP A 4 -11.46 14.95 -0.98
N ALA A 5 -10.37 14.35 -1.49
CA ALA A 5 -9.90 14.53 -2.85
C ALA A 5 -10.59 13.60 -3.87
N GLY A 6 -11.58 12.81 -3.45
CA GLY A 6 -12.36 11.92 -4.29
C GLY A 6 -11.72 10.55 -4.55
N ALA A 7 -10.65 10.19 -3.83
CA ALA A 7 -10.03 8.87 -3.96
C ALA A 7 -10.89 7.79 -3.29
N GLN A 8 -10.87 6.58 -3.86
CA GLN A 8 -11.35 5.37 -3.20
C GLN A 8 -10.17 4.78 -2.42
N VAL A 9 -10.37 4.50 -1.13
CA VAL A 9 -9.31 3.94 -0.27
C VAL A 9 -9.73 2.54 0.15
N VAL A 10 -8.89 1.57 -0.20
CA VAL A 10 -9.00 0.17 0.27
C VAL A 10 -7.79 -0.11 1.17
N ALA A 11 -8.03 -0.68 2.34
CA ALA A 11 -7.01 -0.86 3.36
C ALA A 11 -7.03 -2.24 3.98
N TYR A 12 -5.84 -2.69 4.37
CA TYR A 12 -5.60 -3.91 5.13
C TYR A 12 -4.53 -3.63 6.19
N ASP A 13 -4.76 -4.14 7.40
CA ASP A 13 -3.81 -4.20 8.50
C ASP A 13 -4.00 -5.56 9.20
N PRO A 14 -2.94 -6.35 9.44
CA PRO A 14 -3.07 -7.68 10.05
C PRO A 14 -3.72 -7.69 11.44
N GLU A 15 -3.61 -6.60 12.20
CA GLU A 15 -4.02 -6.53 13.61
C GLU A 15 -5.08 -5.44 13.87
N GLY A 16 -5.21 -4.47 12.97
CA GLY A 16 -5.94 -3.22 13.20
C GLY A 16 -7.34 -3.13 12.60
N MET A 17 -7.82 -4.12 11.84
CA MET A 17 -9.02 -3.95 11.00
C MET A 17 -10.29 -3.57 11.76
N GLU A 18 -10.58 -4.24 12.86
CA GLU A 18 -11.81 -3.99 13.63
C GLU A 18 -11.84 -2.56 14.18
N ALA A 19 -10.74 -2.14 14.82
CA ALA A 19 -10.62 -0.80 15.37
C ALA A 19 -10.61 0.27 14.26
N ALA A 20 -9.91 0.01 13.15
CA ALA A 20 -9.83 0.91 12.01
C ALA A 20 -11.20 1.12 11.35
N ALA A 21 -11.98 0.04 11.17
CA ALA A 21 -13.31 0.12 10.57
C ALA A 21 -14.27 1.04 11.36
N ALA A 22 -14.14 1.06 12.69
CA ALA A 22 -14.96 1.91 13.55
C ALA A 22 -14.64 3.42 13.42
N ILE A 23 -13.40 3.78 13.05
CA ILE A 23 -12.93 5.17 13.05
C ILE A 23 -12.61 5.73 11.65
N LEU A 24 -12.61 4.90 10.61
CA LEU A 24 -12.32 5.29 9.22
C LEU A 24 -13.54 5.07 8.31
N PRO A 25 -14.63 5.84 8.48
CA PRO A 25 -15.77 5.77 7.57
C PRO A 25 -15.34 6.15 6.15
N GLY A 26 -15.77 5.36 5.16
CA GLY A 26 -15.43 5.57 3.76
C GLY A 26 -14.17 4.86 3.26
N VAL A 27 -13.44 4.17 4.15
CA VAL A 27 -12.37 3.24 3.77
C VAL A 27 -12.94 1.82 3.66
N THR A 28 -12.69 1.15 2.54
CA THR A 28 -13.04 -0.25 2.37
C THR A 28 -11.99 -1.13 3.04
N MET A 29 -12.41 -1.85 4.08
CA MET A 29 -11.56 -2.78 4.82
C MET A 29 -11.63 -4.16 4.16
N VAL A 30 -10.47 -4.76 3.87
CA VAL A 30 -10.38 -6.10 3.23
C VAL A 30 -9.58 -7.09 4.09
N GLU A 31 -9.55 -8.37 3.70
CA GLU A 31 -9.04 -9.45 4.57
C GLU A 31 -7.56 -9.78 4.35
N ASN A 32 -6.96 -9.30 3.25
CA ASN A 32 -5.54 -9.55 2.98
C ASN A 32 -4.87 -8.43 2.17
N THR A 33 -3.54 -8.45 2.17
CA THR A 33 -2.71 -7.44 1.51
C THR A 33 -2.98 -7.29 0.01
N TYR A 34 -3.22 -8.40 -0.70
CA TYR A 34 -3.34 -8.37 -2.15
C TYR A 34 -4.72 -7.89 -2.60
N ASP A 35 -5.76 -8.13 -1.82
CA ASP A 35 -7.09 -7.55 -2.05
C ASP A 35 -7.05 -6.01 -1.96
N ALA A 36 -6.22 -5.46 -1.07
CA ALA A 36 -6.06 -4.01 -0.94
C ALA A 36 -5.31 -3.39 -2.14
N ILE A 37 -4.59 -4.20 -2.92
CA ILE A 37 -3.77 -3.79 -4.06
C ILE A 37 -4.56 -3.93 -5.37
N GLU A 38 -5.55 -4.82 -5.42
CA GLU A 38 -6.28 -5.12 -6.65
C GLU A 38 -6.99 -3.89 -7.23
N GLY A 39 -6.63 -3.54 -8.45
CA GLY A 39 -7.17 -2.36 -9.15
C GLY A 39 -6.69 -1.02 -8.61
N ALA A 40 -5.71 -0.98 -7.69
CA ALA A 40 -5.21 0.25 -7.11
C ALA A 40 -4.36 1.07 -8.10
N ASP A 41 -4.53 2.38 -8.09
CA ASP A 41 -3.71 3.32 -8.86
C ASP A 41 -2.37 3.64 -8.16
N ALA A 42 -2.32 3.48 -6.84
CA ALA A 42 -1.11 3.54 -6.02
C ALA A 42 -1.25 2.70 -4.75
N VAL A 43 -0.15 2.11 -4.30
CA VAL A 43 -0.07 1.35 -3.04
C VAL A 43 0.70 2.16 -2.01
N VAL A 44 0.13 2.35 -0.82
CA VAL A 44 0.75 3.13 0.27
C VAL A 44 1.01 2.24 1.47
N LEU A 45 2.26 2.16 1.91
CA LEU A 45 2.66 1.43 3.12
C LEU A 45 2.72 2.40 4.32
N VAL A 46 1.82 2.21 5.27
CA VAL A 46 1.65 3.09 6.44
C VAL A 46 2.17 2.46 7.74
N THR A 47 2.08 1.14 7.87
CA THR A 47 2.57 0.35 9.02
C THR A 47 3.61 -0.67 8.54
N GLU A 48 4.61 -0.96 9.39
CA GLU A 48 5.79 -1.76 9.07
C GLU A 48 5.67 -3.23 9.51
N TRP A 49 4.48 -3.81 9.42
CA TRP A 49 4.26 -5.22 9.74
C TRP A 49 5.13 -6.15 8.90
N ASP A 50 5.62 -7.24 9.50
CA ASP A 50 6.48 -8.21 8.83
C ASP A 50 5.80 -8.85 7.61
N ALA A 51 4.46 -8.95 7.63
CA ALA A 51 3.64 -9.38 6.49
C ALA A 51 3.88 -8.56 5.21
N PHE A 52 4.36 -7.32 5.33
CA PHE A 52 4.62 -6.43 4.21
C PHE A 52 6.09 -6.41 3.78
N ARG A 53 7.03 -6.93 4.58
CA ARG A 53 8.46 -6.83 4.25
C ARG A 53 8.88 -7.65 3.03
N ALA A 54 8.11 -8.67 2.66
CA ALA A 54 8.46 -9.62 1.61
C ALA A 54 7.30 -9.84 0.62
N LEU A 55 6.68 -8.75 0.16
CA LEU A 55 5.64 -8.85 -0.87
C LEU A 55 6.20 -9.40 -2.19
N ASP A 56 5.38 -10.21 -2.88
CA ASP A 56 5.66 -10.59 -4.26
C ASP A 56 5.37 -9.39 -5.16
N PHE A 57 6.40 -8.60 -5.46
CA PHE A 57 6.30 -7.41 -6.30
C PHE A 57 5.88 -7.73 -7.75
N ASN A 58 6.08 -8.96 -8.24
CA ASN A 58 5.52 -9.34 -9.54
C ASN A 58 4.01 -9.51 -9.45
N ARG A 59 3.48 -10.03 -8.33
CA ARG A 59 2.05 -10.07 -8.07
C ARG A 59 1.48 -8.67 -7.88
N VAL A 60 2.17 -7.78 -7.15
CA VAL A 60 1.76 -6.38 -7.00
C VAL A 60 1.59 -5.70 -8.37
N LYS A 61 2.57 -5.84 -9.27
CA LYS A 61 2.49 -5.27 -10.63
C LYS A 61 1.32 -5.80 -11.47
N ARG A 62 0.90 -7.05 -11.25
CA ARG A 62 -0.25 -7.64 -11.97
C ARG A 62 -1.59 -7.15 -11.45
N LEU A 63 -1.69 -6.89 -10.14
CA LEU A 63 -2.93 -6.52 -9.47
C LEU A 63 -3.19 -5.02 -9.52
N ALA A 64 -2.15 -4.20 -9.32
CA ALA A 64 -2.27 -2.75 -9.40
C ALA A 64 -2.41 -2.28 -10.85
N LYS A 65 -3.16 -1.19 -11.07
CA LYS A 65 -3.28 -0.55 -12.40
C LYS A 65 -1.98 0.12 -12.83
N ALA A 66 -1.21 0.60 -11.86
CA ALA A 66 0.08 1.24 -12.08
C ALA A 66 1.10 0.78 -11.02
N PRO A 67 2.39 0.65 -11.38
CA PRO A 67 3.44 0.23 -10.45
C PRO A 67 3.90 1.42 -9.58
N VAL A 68 3.00 2.00 -8.79
CA VAL A 68 3.28 3.14 -7.91
C VAL A 68 3.26 2.68 -6.45
N ILE A 69 4.37 2.86 -5.73
CA ILE A 69 4.48 2.55 -4.30
C ILE A 69 4.95 3.79 -3.54
N VAL A 70 4.23 4.12 -2.47
CA VAL A 70 4.62 5.13 -1.48
C VAL A 70 4.88 4.44 -0.15
N ASP A 71 6.12 4.46 0.30
CA ASP A 71 6.55 3.80 1.53
C ASP A 71 6.85 4.82 2.62
N LEU A 72 5.93 4.94 3.59
CA LEU A 72 6.05 5.88 4.70
C LEU A 72 6.84 5.31 5.89
N ARG A 73 7.32 4.07 5.77
CA ARG A 73 8.06 3.34 6.81
C ARG A 73 9.47 2.95 6.39
N ASN A 74 9.87 3.27 5.15
CA ASN A 74 11.20 3.03 4.63
C ASN A 74 11.61 1.54 4.69
N VAL A 75 10.63 0.65 4.55
CA VAL A 75 10.78 -0.81 4.63
C VAL A 75 11.58 -1.36 3.46
N TYR A 76 11.38 -0.79 2.27
CA TYR A 76 12.02 -1.29 1.05
C TYR A 76 13.27 -0.48 0.66
N ASP A 77 14.15 -1.12 -0.11
CA ASP A 77 15.29 -0.45 -0.74
C ASP A 77 14.83 0.33 -1.99
N PRO A 78 15.07 1.66 -2.08
CA PRO A 78 14.65 2.44 -3.23
C PRO A 78 15.24 1.98 -4.57
N ALA A 79 16.49 1.51 -4.59
CA ALA A 79 17.15 1.07 -5.81
C ALA A 79 16.55 -0.24 -6.32
N GLU A 80 16.26 -1.19 -5.41
CA GLU A 80 15.61 -2.46 -5.78
C GLU A 80 14.22 -2.24 -6.37
N LEU A 81 13.39 -1.39 -5.75
CA LEU A 81 12.03 -1.12 -6.22
C LEU A 81 12.00 -0.37 -7.55
N ARG A 82 12.89 0.62 -7.72
CA ARG A 82 13.05 1.33 -9.00
C ARG A 82 13.55 0.39 -10.10
N ALA A 83 14.52 -0.47 -9.80
CA ALA A 83 15.00 -1.50 -10.75
C ALA A 83 13.91 -2.52 -11.11
N ALA A 84 13.01 -2.83 -10.18
CA ALA A 84 11.84 -3.68 -10.41
C ALA A 84 10.72 -3.00 -11.23
N GLY A 85 10.89 -1.71 -11.58
CA GLY A 85 10.00 -0.94 -12.46
C GLY A 85 8.92 -0.15 -11.72
N PHE A 86 9.07 0.09 -10.42
CA PHE A 86 8.14 0.91 -9.66
C PHE A 86 8.52 2.39 -9.65
N ALA A 87 7.51 3.25 -9.77
CA ALA A 87 7.58 4.61 -9.28
C ALA A 87 7.52 4.56 -7.75
N TYR A 88 8.70 4.51 -7.13
CA TYR A 88 8.85 4.35 -5.69
C TYR A 88 9.23 5.66 -5.00
N THR A 89 8.42 6.06 -4.02
CA THR A 89 8.64 7.23 -3.17
C THR A 89 8.73 6.80 -1.72
N SER A 90 9.71 7.32 -0.99
CA SER A 90 9.87 7.05 0.45
C SER A 90 10.36 8.28 1.22
N VAL A 91 10.28 8.22 2.54
CA VAL A 91 10.47 9.41 3.39
C VAL A 91 11.96 9.68 3.62
N GLY A 92 12.42 10.86 3.20
CA GLY A 92 13.78 11.32 3.46
C GLY A 92 14.87 10.58 2.67
N ARG A 93 14.50 9.93 1.55
CA ARG A 93 15.43 9.21 0.67
C ARG A 93 15.27 9.72 -0.78
N PRO A 94 16.38 9.92 -1.51
CA PRO A 94 16.37 10.38 -2.91
C PRO A 94 15.92 9.30 -3.90
#